data_AF-A0A6M0BN49-F1
#
_entry.id   AF-A0A6M0BN49-F1
#
_cell.length_a   1.000
_cell.length_b   1.000
_cell.length_c   1.000
_cell.angle_alpha   90.00
_cell.angle_beta   90.00
_cell.angle_gamma   90.00
#
_symmetry.space_group_name_H-M   'P 1'
#
loop_
_entity.id
_entity.type
_entity.pdbx_description
1 polymer ?
#
loop_
_entity_poly.entity_id
_entity_poly.type
_entity_poly.pdbx_seq_one_letter_code
_entity_poly.pdbx_strand_id
1 'polypeptide(L)'
;MTAGIILVLAILVLGGVIATISDRLGTKVGKARLRLFNLRPRDTAALVTMLTGSILSALTLAILFATSKPLRKGVFRIDEIQSKLNETRKEVTKAEFETTRIKNELQKARTDLELALTQLNQVNQSLDKALVQKAETESQLKITKEQLNQVQAVKIRTQEELKQVQKAKARTEAELNLTQNQLNSIVQQKETLRQEIEQMQIERQKILKD
;
A
#
# COMPACT_ATOMS: atom_id res chain seq x y z
N MET A 1 27.22 -54.91 29.69
CA MET A 1 26.29 -56.03 29.43
C MET A 1 26.22 -57.04 30.57
N THR A 2 27.32 -57.27 31.30
CA THR A 2 27.40 -58.21 32.43
C THR A 2 26.45 -57.89 33.59
N ALA A 3 26.34 -56.63 34.01
CA ALA A 3 25.48 -56.23 35.15
C ALA A 3 23.98 -56.46 34.90
N GLY A 4 23.51 -56.26 33.65
CA GLY A 4 22.11 -56.52 33.29
C GLY A 4 21.77 -58.01 33.32
N ILE A 5 22.67 -58.86 32.81
CA ILE A 5 22.49 -60.33 32.83
C ILE A 5 22.51 -60.86 34.27
N ILE A 6 23.43 -60.37 35.11
CA ILE A 6 23.51 -60.76 36.53
C ILE A 6 22.23 -60.36 37.28
N LEU A 7 21.69 -59.16 37.03
CA LEU A 7 20.43 -58.71 37.64
C LEU A 7 19.24 -59.58 37.22
N VAL A 8 19.14 -59.92 35.94
CA VAL A 8 18.07 -60.79 35.42
C VAL A 8 18.18 -62.19 36.02
N LEU A 9 19.37 -62.78 36.10
CA LEU A 9 19.60 -64.07 36.75
C LEU A 9 19.27 -64.02 38.24
N ALA A 10 19.65 -62.95 38.94
CA ALA A 10 19.33 -62.77 40.36
C ALA A 10 17.82 -62.71 40.59
N ILE A 11 17.08 -61.94 39.79
CA ILE A 11 15.61 -61.83 39.87
C ILE A 11 14.95 -63.18 39.55
N LEU A 12 15.46 -63.92 38.55
CA LEU A 12 14.91 -65.22 38.16
C LEU A 12 15.09 -66.27 39.27
N VAL A 13 16.27 -66.32 39.90
CA VAL A 13 16.51 -67.18 41.06
C VAL A 13 15.63 -66.78 42.25
N LEU A 14 15.54 -65.48 42.55
CA LEU A 14 14.71 -64.97 43.66
C LEU A 14 13.23 -65.29 43.44
N GLY A 15 12.73 -65.12 42.22
CA GLY A 15 11.36 -65.47 41.83
C GLY A 15 11.08 -66.97 41.95
N GLY A 16 12.04 -67.81 41.56
CA GLY A 16 11.94 -69.27 41.73
C GLY A 16 11.86 -69.68 43.21
N VAL A 17 12.69 -69.08 44.06
CA VAL A 17 12.67 -69.34 45.51
C VAL A 17 11.32 -68.94 46.10
N ILE A 18 10.81 -67.75 45.78
CA ILE A 18 9.52 -67.27 46.27
C ILE A 18 8.37 -68.18 45.81
N ALA A 19 8.38 -68.63 44.55
CA ALA A 19 7.37 -69.53 44.00
C ALA A 19 7.29 -70.86 44.77
N THR A 20 8.44 -71.46 45.12
CA THR A 20 8.45 -72.71 45.90
C THR A 20 7.95 -72.55 47.33
N ILE A 21 8.18 -71.38 47.94
CA ILE A 21 7.68 -71.07 49.29
C ILE A 21 6.16 -70.87 49.25
N SER A 22 5.64 -70.15 48.24
CA SER A 22 4.20 -69.96 48.04
C SER A 22 3.44 -71.27 47.86
N ASP A 23 3.97 -72.22 47.09
CA ASP A 23 3.33 -73.53 46.88
C ASP A 23 3.38 -74.43 48.14
N ARG A 24 4.49 -74.35 48.89
CA ARG A 24 4.61 -75.05 50.19
C ARG A 24 3.62 -74.53 51.25
N LEU A 25 3.29 -73.24 51.22
CA LEU A 25 2.24 -72.66 52.08
C LEU A 25 0.87 -73.24 51.70
N GLY A 26 0.56 -73.32 50.41
CA GLY A 26 -0.68 -73.93 49.90
C GLY A 26 -0.86 -75.40 50.32
N THR A 27 0.17 -76.21 50.12
CA THR A 27 0.13 -77.65 50.46
C THR A 27 0.06 -77.90 51.96
N LYS A 28 0.67 -77.07 52.81
CA LYS A 28 0.53 -77.14 54.28
C LYS A 28 -0.89 -76.81 54.73
N VAL A 29 -1.52 -75.80 54.15
CA VAL A 29 -2.92 -75.44 54.44
C VAL A 29 -3.88 -76.55 54.00
N GLY A 30 -3.61 -77.20 52.86
CA GLY A 30 -4.38 -78.37 52.42
C GLY A 30 -4.26 -79.60 53.31
N LYS A 31 -3.06 -79.87 53.86
CA LYS A 31 -2.84 -80.97 54.81
C LYS A 31 -3.43 -80.71 56.20
N ALA A 32 -3.50 -79.44 56.62
CA ALA A 32 -4.11 -79.03 57.88
C ALA A 32 -5.65 -79.19 57.91
N ARG A 33 -6.27 -79.65 56.81
CA ARG A 33 -7.73 -79.84 56.65
C ARG A 33 -8.56 -78.61 57.03
N LEU A 34 -8.01 -77.41 56.80
CA LEU A 34 -8.70 -76.17 57.09
C LEU A 34 -9.91 -76.03 56.16
N ARG A 35 -11.08 -75.75 56.76
CA ARG A 35 -12.32 -75.50 56.04
C ARG A 35 -12.60 -74.01 56.13
N LEU A 36 -12.42 -73.31 55.02
CA LEU A 36 -12.81 -71.91 54.89
C LEU A 36 -14.13 -71.88 54.10
N PHE A 37 -15.15 -71.19 54.62
CA PHE A 37 -16.46 -71.06 53.96
C PHE A 37 -17.07 -72.41 53.48
N ASN A 38 -16.96 -73.45 54.31
CA ASN A 38 -17.56 -74.78 54.07
C ASN A 38 -16.99 -75.58 52.87
N LEU A 39 -15.87 -75.16 52.27
CA LEU A 39 -15.22 -75.84 51.14
C LEU A 39 -14.50 -77.14 51.53
N ARG A 40 -14.30 -78.04 50.54
CA ARG A 40 -13.49 -79.25 50.73
C ARG A 40 -12.01 -78.85 50.92
N PRO A 41 -11.25 -79.49 51.82
CA PRO A 41 -9.88 -79.11 52.15
C PRO A 41 -8.91 -78.92 50.97
N ARG A 42 -9.07 -79.68 49.89
CA ARG A 42 -8.27 -79.54 48.66
C ARG A 42 -8.55 -78.21 47.94
N ASP A 43 -9.81 -77.81 47.88
CA ASP A 43 -10.25 -76.58 47.21
C ASP A 43 -9.90 -75.35 48.06
N THR A 44 -9.96 -75.48 49.39
CA THR A 44 -9.45 -74.44 50.32
C THR A 44 -7.96 -74.16 50.07
N ALA A 45 -7.15 -75.20 49.89
CA ALA A 45 -5.72 -75.05 49.64
C ALA A 45 -5.46 -74.31 48.32
N ALA A 46 -6.17 -74.68 47.25
CA ALA A 46 -6.05 -74.03 45.94
C ALA A 46 -6.47 -72.55 46.01
N LEU A 47 -7.57 -72.24 46.70
CA LEU A 47 -8.03 -70.87 46.90
C LEU A 47 -6.99 -70.04 47.69
N VAL A 48 -6.43 -70.60 48.76
CA VAL A 48 -5.43 -69.91 49.58
C VAL A 48 -4.14 -69.66 48.78
N THR A 49 -3.69 -70.60 47.96
CA THR A 49 -2.53 -70.40 47.06
C THR A 49 -2.81 -69.32 46.03
N MET A 50 -3.98 -69.34 45.38
CA MET A 50 -4.36 -68.33 44.39
C MET A 50 -4.43 -66.93 45.02
N LEU A 51 -5.06 -66.79 46.19
CA LEU A 51 -5.10 -65.54 46.94
C LEU A 51 -3.71 -65.06 47.34
N THR A 52 -2.84 -65.95 47.83
CA THR A 52 -1.46 -65.60 48.19
C THR A 52 -0.67 -65.11 46.97
N GLY A 53 -0.83 -65.77 45.82
CA GLY A 53 -0.23 -65.35 44.55
C GLY A 53 -0.77 -64.01 44.04
N SER A 54 -2.08 -63.76 44.18
CA SER A 54 -2.70 -62.48 43.85
C SER A 54 -2.20 -61.36 44.75
N ILE A 55 -2.06 -61.59 46.07
CA ILE A 55 -1.53 -60.61 47.02
C ILE A 55 -0.07 -60.28 46.70
N LEU A 56 0.76 -61.30 46.43
CA LEU A 56 2.17 -61.11 46.07
C LEU A 56 2.33 -60.33 44.76
N SER A 57 1.52 -60.64 43.75
CA SER A 57 1.50 -59.93 42.47
C SER A 57 1.05 -58.48 42.65
N ALA A 58 -0.01 -58.26 43.43
CA ALA A 58 -0.50 -56.92 43.76
C ALA A 58 0.56 -56.10 44.53
N LEU A 59 1.28 -56.71 45.48
CA LEU A 59 2.36 -56.05 46.21
C LEU A 59 3.53 -55.67 45.31
N THR A 60 3.91 -56.57 44.39
CA THR A 60 4.96 -56.30 43.38
C THR A 60 4.56 -55.12 42.50
N LEU A 61 3.32 -55.12 42.00
CA LEU A 61 2.78 -54.02 41.20
C LEU A 61 2.69 -52.71 42.00
N ALA A 62 2.30 -52.78 43.27
CA ALA A 62 2.23 -51.63 44.17
C ALA A 62 3.62 -51.00 44.38
N ILE A 63 4.64 -51.82 44.63
CA ILE A 63 6.03 -51.35 44.75
C ILE A 63 6.50 -50.72 43.43
N LEU A 64 6.16 -51.34 42.30
CA LEU A 64 6.53 -50.84 40.98
C LEU A 64 5.88 -49.47 40.68
N PHE A 65 4.60 -49.29 40.98
CA PHE A 65 3.90 -48.00 40.84
C PHE A 65 4.30 -46.95 41.87
N ALA A 66 4.73 -47.37 43.07
CA ALA A 66 5.28 -46.47 44.08
C ALA A 66 6.65 -45.91 43.64
N THR A 67 7.50 -46.78 43.07
CA THR A 67 8.88 -46.44 42.71
C THR A 67 8.97 -45.76 41.32
N SER A 68 8.08 -46.10 40.38
CA SER A 68 8.15 -45.63 38.99
C SER A 68 7.03 -44.64 38.64
N LYS A 69 7.39 -43.35 38.59
CA LYS A 69 6.51 -42.30 38.04
C LYS A 69 6.10 -42.57 36.58
N PRO A 70 7.00 -43.02 35.67
CA PRO A 70 6.63 -43.33 34.28
C PRO A 70 5.54 -44.39 34.16
N LEU A 71 5.60 -45.46 34.96
CA LEU A 71 4.59 -46.54 34.90
C LEU A 71 3.23 -46.08 35.42
N ARG A 72 3.20 -45.34 36.54
CA ARG A 72 1.94 -44.77 37.05
C ARG A 72 1.34 -43.78 36.05
N LYS A 73 2.16 -42.93 35.42
CA LYS A 73 1.70 -41.97 34.43
C LYS A 73 1.23 -42.66 33.14
N GLY A 74 1.94 -43.69 32.69
CA GLY A 74 1.61 -44.45 31.48
C GLY A 74 0.36 -45.32 31.61
N VAL A 75 0.13 -45.95 32.76
CA VAL A 75 -1.05 -46.82 32.96
C VAL A 75 -2.30 -46.01 33.30
N PHE A 76 -2.18 -44.97 34.14
CA PHE A 76 -3.36 -44.26 34.66
C PHE A 76 -3.69 -42.94 33.95
N ARG A 77 -2.81 -42.39 33.11
CA ARG A 77 -3.03 -41.08 32.45
C ARG A 77 -2.83 -41.11 30.93
N ILE A 78 -2.91 -42.29 30.32
CA ILE A 78 -2.64 -42.42 28.89
C ILE A 78 -3.61 -41.60 28.03
N ASP A 79 -4.89 -41.59 28.40
CA ASP A 79 -5.93 -40.85 27.69
C ASP A 79 -5.72 -39.34 27.81
N GLU A 80 -5.38 -38.85 29.01
CA GLU A 80 -5.05 -37.43 29.22
C GLU A 80 -3.84 -36.98 28.38
N ILE A 81 -2.80 -37.83 28.30
CA ILE A 81 -1.58 -37.52 27.55
C ILE A 81 -1.86 -37.51 26.05
N GLN A 82 -2.61 -38.49 25.54
CA GLN A 82 -3.02 -38.53 24.14
C GLN A 82 -3.90 -37.34 23.78
N SER A 83 -4.85 -36.98 24.65
CA SER A 83 -5.71 -35.80 24.46
C SER A 83 -4.87 -34.52 24.38
N LYS A 84 -3.95 -34.30 25.34
CA LYS A 84 -3.03 -33.16 25.33
C LYS A 84 -2.13 -33.13 24.09
N LEU A 85 -1.60 -34.27 23.66
CA LEU A 85 -0.79 -34.33 22.44
C LEU A 85 -1.60 -33.96 21.20
N ASN A 86 -2.85 -34.41 21.12
CA ASN A 86 -3.74 -34.06 20.02
C ASN A 86 -4.12 -32.58 20.03
N GLU A 87 -4.40 -32.02 21.22
CA GLU A 87 -4.66 -30.60 21.41
C GLU A 87 -3.45 -29.75 21.03
N THR A 88 -2.27 -30.04 21.58
CA THR A 88 -1.03 -29.34 21.25
C THR A 88 -0.69 -29.45 19.76
N ARG A 89 -0.93 -30.61 19.12
CA ARG A 89 -0.75 -30.74 17.66
C ARG A 89 -1.68 -29.81 16.90
N LYS A 90 -2.96 -29.75 17.28
CA LYS A 90 -3.93 -28.82 16.68
C LYS A 90 -3.52 -27.36 16.87
N GLU A 91 -3.05 -27.00 18.06
CA GLU A 91 -2.55 -25.66 18.37
C GLU A 91 -1.33 -25.30 17.53
N VAL A 92 -0.35 -26.20 17.39
CA VAL A 92 0.82 -26.00 16.55
C VAL A 92 0.42 -25.79 15.09
N THR A 93 -0.45 -26.66 14.54
CA THR A 93 -0.94 -26.50 13.16
C THR A 93 -1.69 -25.18 12.96
N LYS A 94 -2.49 -24.76 13.96
CA LYS A 94 -3.17 -23.46 13.93
C LYS A 94 -2.18 -22.30 13.95
N ALA A 95 -1.17 -22.35 14.81
CA ALA A 95 -0.13 -21.33 14.91
C ALA A 95 0.73 -21.25 13.62
N GLU A 96 1.01 -22.38 12.98
CA GLU A 96 1.70 -22.43 11.68
C GLU A 96 0.85 -21.77 10.57
N PHE A 97 -0.46 -22.03 10.55
CA PHE A 97 -1.37 -21.40 9.62
C PHE A 97 -1.46 -19.89 9.84
N GLU A 98 -1.60 -19.44 11.10
CA GLU A 98 -1.63 -18.02 11.45
C GLU A 98 -0.32 -17.32 11.10
N THR A 99 0.83 -17.96 11.36
CA THR A 99 2.15 -17.43 10.98
C THR A 99 2.27 -17.27 9.47
N THR A 100 1.79 -18.26 8.71
CA THR A 100 1.80 -18.21 7.24
C THR A 100 0.89 -17.09 6.73
N ARG A 101 -0.30 -16.92 7.32
CA ARG A 101 -1.22 -15.84 6.99
C ARG A 101 -0.59 -14.47 7.26
N ILE A 102 -0.03 -14.26 8.45
CA ILE A 102 0.63 -13.01 8.83
C ILE A 102 1.83 -12.70 7.92
N LYS A 103 2.62 -13.70 7.55
CA LYS A 103 3.72 -13.52 6.57
C LYS A 103 3.21 -13.06 5.22
N ASN A 104 2.13 -13.65 4.72
CA ASN A 104 1.52 -13.25 3.45
C ASN A 104 0.93 -11.83 3.52
N GLU A 105 0.26 -11.48 4.63
CA GLU A 105 -0.26 -10.12 4.86
C GLU A 105 0.88 -9.10 4.94
N LEU A 106 1.98 -9.42 5.64
CA LEU A 106 3.16 -8.57 5.73
C LEU A 106 3.80 -8.38 4.35
N GLN A 107 3.89 -9.42 3.53
CA GLN A 107 4.41 -9.32 2.18
C GLN A 107 3.54 -8.41 1.32
N LYS A 108 2.21 -8.57 1.36
CA LYS A 108 1.28 -7.67 0.65
C LYS A 108 1.43 -6.23 1.11
N ALA A 109 1.43 -5.98 2.42
CA ALA A 109 1.61 -4.64 2.97
C ALA A 109 2.94 -4.00 2.57
N ARG A 110 4.01 -4.79 2.42
CA ARG A 110 5.30 -4.30 1.90
C ARG A 110 5.22 -3.93 0.42
N THR A 111 4.59 -4.76 -0.40
CA THR A 111 4.35 -4.43 -1.82
C THR A 111 3.50 -3.18 -1.97
N ASP A 112 2.43 -3.06 -1.19
CA ASP A 112 1.55 -1.89 -1.21
C ASP A 112 2.30 -0.62 -0.76
N LEU A 113 3.17 -0.73 0.25
CA LEU A 113 4.03 0.37 0.69
C LEU A 113 5.01 0.81 -0.41
N GLU A 114 5.65 -0.13 -1.11
CA GLU A 114 6.57 0.16 -2.21
C GLU A 114 5.85 0.85 -3.38
N LEU A 115 4.64 0.39 -3.71
CA LEU A 115 3.78 1.03 -4.71
C LEU A 115 3.39 2.45 -4.29
N ALA A 116 2.99 2.64 -3.03
CA ALA A 116 2.63 3.95 -2.49
C ALA A 116 3.83 4.93 -2.51
N LEU A 117 5.04 4.47 -2.17
CA LEU A 117 6.26 5.28 -2.27
C LEU A 117 6.59 5.67 -3.71
N THR A 118 6.39 4.75 -4.65
CA THR A 118 6.58 5.02 -6.08
C THR A 118 5.58 6.06 -6.58
N GLN A 119 4.30 5.93 -6.22
CA GLN A 119 3.26 6.91 -6.53
C GLN A 119 3.56 8.27 -5.91
N LEU A 120 4.00 8.30 -4.65
CA LEU A 120 4.37 9.55 -3.97
C LEU A 120 5.50 10.28 -4.71
N ASN A 121 6.53 9.55 -5.14
CA ASN A 121 7.62 10.12 -5.94
C ASN A 121 7.13 10.67 -7.29
N GLN A 122 6.24 9.96 -7.99
CA GLN A 122 5.65 10.42 -9.24
C GLN A 122 4.78 11.68 -9.05
N VAL A 123 4.00 11.72 -7.97
CA VAL A 123 3.18 12.89 -7.62
C VAL A 123 4.07 14.08 -7.30
N ASN A 124 5.14 13.90 -6.51
CA ASN A 124 6.08 14.98 -6.21
C ASN A 124 6.76 15.53 -7.47
N GLN A 125 7.21 14.66 -8.38
CA GLN A 125 7.77 15.09 -9.66
C GLN A 125 6.76 15.85 -10.53
N SER A 126 5.49 15.43 -10.49
CA SER A 126 4.42 16.10 -11.22
C SER A 126 4.10 17.46 -10.60
N LEU A 127 4.14 17.56 -9.27
CA LEU A 127 3.97 18.80 -8.53
C LEU A 127 5.10 19.79 -8.85
N ASP A 128 6.36 19.35 -8.85
CA ASP A 128 7.50 20.20 -9.21
C ASP A 128 7.36 20.74 -10.64
N LYS A 129 6.97 19.89 -11.60
CA LYS A 129 6.70 20.32 -12.97
C LYS A 129 5.57 21.34 -13.04
N ALA A 130 4.48 21.11 -12.30
CA ALA A 130 3.35 22.05 -12.24
C ALA A 130 3.74 23.40 -11.62
N LEU A 131 4.61 23.40 -10.60
CA LEU A 131 5.15 24.63 -10.01
C LEU A 131 6.02 25.42 -11.00
N VAL A 132 6.88 24.74 -11.76
CA VAL A 132 7.68 25.39 -12.82
C VAL A 132 6.79 25.97 -13.91
N GLN A 133 5.81 25.20 -14.40
CA GLN A 133 4.85 25.67 -15.39
C GLN A 133 4.03 26.86 -14.90
N LYS A 134 3.62 26.86 -13.63
CA LYS A 134 2.91 27.98 -13.02
C LYS A 134 3.77 29.23 -13.01
N ALA A 135 5.03 29.14 -12.57
CA ALA A 135 5.94 30.27 -12.55
C ALA A 135 6.21 30.83 -13.96
N GLU A 136 6.37 29.95 -14.96
CA GLU A 136 6.53 30.33 -16.36
C GLU A 136 5.28 31.06 -16.89
N THR A 137 4.10 30.52 -16.62
CA THR A 137 2.82 31.11 -17.03
C THR A 137 2.59 32.47 -16.36
N GLU A 138 2.95 32.62 -15.08
CA GLU A 138 2.88 33.91 -14.39
C GLU A 138 3.83 34.95 -14.99
N SER A 139 5.04 34.53 -15.40
CA SER A 139 5.99 35.38 -16.11
C SER A 139 5.45 35.81 -17.48
N GLN A 140 4.93 34.86 -18.25
CA GLN A 140 4.30 35.13 -19.55
C GLN A 140 3.11 36.09 -19.39
N LEU A 141 2.25 35.88 -18.39
CA LEU A 141 1.11 36.76 -18.11
C LEU A 141 1.56 38.19 -17.80
N LYS A 142 2.65 38.37 -17.05
CA LYS A 142 3.23 39.69 -16.78
C LYS A 142 3.70 40.36 -18.08
N ILE A 143 4.45 39.63 -18.91
CA ILE A 143 4.93 40.14 -20.20
C ILE A 143 3.76 40.52 -21.11
N THR A 144 2.75 39.66 -21.24
CA THR A 144 1.58 39.92 -22.07
C THR A 144 0.78 41.13 -21.57
N LYS A 145 0.64 41.30 -20.24
CA LYS A 145 0.01 42.52 -19.68
C LYS A 145 0.79 43.78 -20.03
N GLU A 146 2.12 43.72 -19.97
CA GLU A 146 2.98 44.85 -20.32
C GLU A 146 2.89 45.20 -21.81
N GLN A 147 2.91 44.18 -22.69
CA GLN A 147 2.66 44.33 -24.12
C GLN A 147 1.28 44.92 -24.41
N LEU A 148 0.24 44.45 -23.71
CA LEU A 148 -1.11 44.99 -23.87
C LEU A 148 -1.15 46.48 -23.52
N ASN A 149 -0.52 46.89 -22.42
CA ASN A 149 -0.45 48.30 -22.04
C ASN A 149 0.30 49.14 -23.09
N GLN A 150 1.40 48.63 -23.65
CA GLN A 150 2.14 49.30 -24.72
C GLN A 150 1.30 49.45 -25.99
N VAL A 151 0.63 48.38 -26.42
CA VAL A 151 -0.26 48.41 -27.59
C VAL A 151 -1.43 49.37 -27.37
N GLN A 152 -2.01 49.40 -26.17
CA GLN A 152 -3.06 50.35 -25.80
C GLN A 152 -2.55 51.80 -25.91
N ALA A 153 -1.34 52.09 -25.44
CA ALA A 153 -0.73 53.41 -25.54
C ALA A 153 -0.44 53.81 -27.00
N VAL A 154 0.08 52.89 -27.81
CA VAL A 154 0.31 53.11 -29.25
C VAL A 154 -1.02 53.37 -29.95
N LYS A 155 -2.07 52.59 -29.67
CA LYS A 155 -3.41 52.79 -30.22
C LYS A 155 -3.93 54.20 -29.95
N ILE A 156 -3.79 54.70 -28.72
CA ILE A 156 -4.20 56.06 -28.37
C ILE A 156 -3.41 57.11 -29.17
N ARG A 157 -2.09 56.94 -29.27
CA ARG A 157 -1.23 57.86 -30.05
C ARG A 157 -1.62 57.86 -31.53
N THR A 158 -1.76 56.69 -32.15
CA THR A 158 -2.16 56.58 -33.55
C THR A 158 -3.55 57.14 -33.81
N GLN A 159 -4.50 56.99 -32.86
CA GLN A 159 -5.82 57.62 -32.97
C GLN A 159 -5.73 59.16 -32.93
N GLU A 160 -4.83 59.72 -32.12
CA GLU A 160 -4.62 61.17 -32.07
C GLU A 160 -3.90 61.67 -33.32
N GLU A 161 -2.85 60.97 -33.79
CA GLU A 161 -2.18 61.27 -35.06
C GLU A 161 -3.16 61.23 -36.23
N LEU A 162 -4.05 60.23 -36.29
CA LEU A 162 -5.09 60.14 -37.33
C LEU A 162 -6.00 61.37 -37.32
N LYS A 163 -6.42 61.85 -36.15
CA LYS A 163 -7.22 63.09 -36.04
C LYS A 163 -6.45 64.31 -36.53
N GLN A 164 -5.16 64.42 -36.20
CA GLN A 164 -4.32 65.53 -36.66
C GLN A 164 -4.12 65.50 -38.18
N VAL A 165 -3.86 64.32 -38.75
CA VAL A 165 -3.74 64.14 -40.21
C VAL A 165 -5.06 64.45 -40.91
N GLN A 166 -6.21 64.03 -40.36
CA GLN A 166 -7.52 64.40 -40.91
C GLN A 166 -7.75 65.91 -40.90
N LYS A 167 -7.39 66.60 -39.81
CA LYS A 167 -7.46 68.07 -39.74
C LYS A 167 -6.52 68.75 -40.74
N ALA A 168 -5.29 68.27 -40.86
CA ALA A 168 -4.32 68.79 -41.83
C ALA A 168 -4.82 68.60 -43.26
N LYS A 169 -5.33 67.40 -43.59
CA LYS A 169 -5.95 67.10 -44.88
C LYS A 169 -7.09 68.07 -45.21
N ALA A 170 -8.02 68.29 -44.27
CA ALA A 170 -9.14 69.22 -44.47
C ALA A 170 -8.67 70.66 -44.71
N ARG A 171 -7.60 71.10 -44.02
CA ARG A 171 -6.99 72.43 -44.26
C ARG A 171 -6.36 72.53 -45.64
N THR A 172 -5.57 71.54 -46.04
CA THR A 172 -4.94 71.51 -47.37
C THR A 172 -5.98 71.47 -48.48
N GLU A 173 -7.07 70.70 -48.33
CA GLU A 173 -8.18 70.70 -49.29
C GLU A 173 -8.86 72.08 -49.39
N ALA A 174 -9.04 72.77 -48.26
CA ALA A 174 -9.59 74.13 -48.25
C ALA A 174 -8.65 75.14 -48.92
N GLU A 175 -7.35 75.09 -48.63
CA GLU A 175 -6.32 75.92 -49.27
C GLU A 175 -6.24 75.69 -50.78
N LEU A 176 -6.29 74.43 -51.21
CA LEU A 176 -6.28 74.06 -52.63
C LEU A 176 -7.50 74.62 -53.37
N ASN A 177 -8.69 74.54 -52.77
CA ASN A 177 -9.89 75.17 -53.34
C ASN A 177 -9.76 76.70 -53.43
N LEU A 178 -9.18 77.34 -52.42
CA LEU A 178 -8.95 78.78 -52.40
C LEU A 178 -7.97 79.21 -53.51
N THR A 179 -6.86 78.50 -53.64
CA THR A 179 -5.87 78.76 -54.71
C THR A 179 -6.44 78.49 -56.09
N GLN A 180 -7.26 77.45 -56.26
CA GLN A 180 -7.95 77.18 -57.51
C GLN A 180 -8.91 78.32 -57.89
N ASN A 181 -9.65 78.85 -56.92
CA ASN A 181 -10.53 80.00 -57.13
C ASN A 181 -9.76 81.27 -57.48
N GLN A 182 -8.64 81.53 -56.80
CA GLN A 182 -7.75 82.66 -57.11
C GLN A 182 -7.16 82.53 -58.51
N LEU A 183 -6.70 81.33 -58.90
CA LEU A 183 -6.19 81.06 -60.24
C LEU A 183 -7.25 81.33 -61.31
N ASN A 184 -8.49 80.86 -61.10
CA ASN A 184 -9.59 81.13 -62.01
C ASN A 184 -9.86 82.64 -62.15
N SER A 185 -9.83 83.39 -61.04
CA SER A 185 -10.01 84.85 -61.05
C SER A 185 -8.87 85.56 -61.79
N ILE A 186 -7.61 85.17 -61.56
CA ILE A 186 -6.45 85.74 -62.27
C ILE A 186 -6.52 85.43 -63.77
N VAL A 187 -6.92 84.21 -64.14
CA VAL A 187 -7.13 83.84 -65.55
C VAL A 187 -8.20 84.72 -66.19
N GLN A 188 -9.32 84.96 -65.51
CA GLN A 188 -10.35 85.89 -65.98
C GLN A 188 -9.84 87.32 -66.12
N GLN A 189 -9.12 87.84 -65.11
CA GLN A 189 -8.53 89.18 -65.15
C GLN A 189 -7.52 89.35 -66.28
N LYS A 190 -6.70 88.33 -66.53
CA LYS A 190 -5.76 88.32 -67.65
C LYS A 190 -6.51 88.39 -68.99
N GLU A 191 -7.61 87.65 -69.12
CA GLU A 191 -8.39 87.63 -70.35
C GLU A 191 -9.10 88.97 -70.60
N THR A 192 -9.67 89.61 -69.57
CA THR A 192 -10.24 90.96 -69.69
C THR A 192 -9.18 92.00 -70.03
N LEU A 193 -8.01 92.00 -69.37
CA LEU A 193 -6.91 92.91 -69.70
C LEU A 193 -6.41 92.70 -71.14
N ARG A 194 -6.38 91.46 -71.61
CA ARG A 194 -6.02 91.14 -73.00
C ARG A 194 -7.03 91.74 -73.99
N GLN A 195 -8.32 91.61 -73.70
CA GLN A 195 -9.39 92.23 -74.50
C GLN A 195 -9.30 93.76 -74.48
N GLU A 196 -9.03 94.39 -73.34
CA GLU A 196 -8.81 95.84 -73.25
C GLU A 196 -7.60 96.30 -74.05
N ILE A 197 -6.48 95.57 -74.01
CA ILE A 197 -5.29 95.88 -74.82
C ILE A 197 -5.61 95.78 -76.31
N GLU A 198 -6.32 94.74 -76.74
CA GLU A 198 -6.75 94.60 -78.13
C GLU A 198 -7.66 95.76 -78.57
N GLN A 199 -8.62 96.17 -77.72
CA GLN A 199 -9.48 97.33 -77.99
C GLN A 199 -8.67 98.63 -78.10
N MET A 200 -7.76 98.91 -77.16
CA MET A 200 -6.90 100.09 -77.19
C MET A 200 -6.00 100.10 -78.43
N GLN A 201 -5.50 98.94 -78.88
CA GLN A 201 -4.72 98.84 -80.11
C GLN A 201 -5.56 99.15 -81.35
N ILE A 202 -6.81 98.67 -81.42
CA ILE A 202 -7.75 98.98 -82.51
C ILE A 202 -8.09 100.48 -82.51
N GLU A 203 -8.36 101.06 -81.35
CA GLU A 203 -8.68 102.49 -81.21
C GLU A 203 -7.49 103.37 -81.61
N ARG A 204 -6.28 103.02 -81.16
CA ARG A 204 -5.05 103.70 -81.59
C ARG A 204 -4.83 103.60 -83.10
N GLN A 205 -5.14 102.45 -83.72
CA GLN A 205 -5.06 102.31 -85.18
C GLN A 205 -6.10 103.15 -85.93
N LYS A 206 -7.27 103.41 -85.35
CA LYS A 206 -8.27 104.33 -85.92
C LYS A 206 -7.78 105.79 -85.85
N ILE A 207 -7.28 106.22 -84.71
CA ILE A 207 -6.78 107.60 -84.51
C ILE A 207 -5.56 107.90 -85.41
N LEU A 208 -4.75 106.89 -85.76
CA LEU A 208 -3.60 107.05 -86.66
C LEU A 208 -3.98 107.03 -88.17
N LYS A 209 -5.24 106.80 -88.52
CA LYS A 209 -5.73 106.74 -89.91
C LYS A 209 -6.65 107.91 -90.29
N ASP A 210 -7.03 108.76 -89.33
CA ASP A 210 -7.63 110.08 -89.53
C ASP A 210 -6.54 111.16 -89.52
#